data_AF-U5MUZ8-F1
#
_entry.id   AF-U5MUZ8-F1
#
_cell.length_a   1.000
_cell.length_b   1.000
_cell.length_c   1.000
_cell.angle_alpha   90.00
_cell.angle_beta   90.00
_cell.angle_gamma   90.00
#
_symmetry.space_group_name_H-M   'P 1'
#
loop_
_entity.id
_entity.type
_entity.pdbx_description
1 polymer ?
#
loop_
_entity_poly.entity_id
_entity_poly.type
_entity_poly.pdbx_seq_one_letter_code
_entity_poly.pdbx_strand_id
1 'polypeptide(L)'
;MKRLKLIKVIASSLVAASVLALNPIGASAEWKEDSNGWWNSEGSLWSVGWKEIDGKWYYFNSGGYMVHDTIIDGYSIGSDGSWIQDTQNKSSSLGDDKKNITINNSTFTIDELVSILKTKFNNLTVKDVEEDFLPTTRKLITIDDESITVYVYNGNEEMEKDATNLINNNGSYEKTLANGEEVVCLDWTYAPHFYKNGKIIVQYCGENKTILSDLKAILGETFVGEPKSSNEQDVREIAYNQLTSKEKKSIKGTWKDGTITKMTLQESMGNISDKSYVGKEVYSISFPMNVKFIPNEICVLVGIDSYKIIGYGYLD
;
A
#
# COMPACT_ATOMS: atom_id res chain seq x y z
N MET A 1 18.21 -26.68 73.01
CA MET A 1 17.77 -28.10 73.01
C MET A 1 16.46 -28.22 72.21
N LYS A 2 16.21 -29.37 71.56
CA LYS A 2 14.92 -29.93 71.13
C LYS A 2 13.92 -29.08 70.29
N ARG A 3 13.68 -29.59 69.06
CA ARG A 3 12.40 -29.73 68.28
C ARG A 3 11.14 -29.90 69.16
N LEU A 4 9.86 -29.74 68.74
CA LEU A 4 9.10 -29.48 67.47
C LEU A 4 7.72 -28.83 67.91
N LYS A 5 6.65 -28.55 67.14
CA LYS A 5 6.03 -29.05 65.88
C LYS A 5 5.36 -27.89 65.08
N LEU A 6 4.81 -28.19 63.89
CA LEU A 6 3.85 -27.33 63.15
C LEU A 6 2.42 -27.44 63.72
N ILE A 7 1.59 -26.40 63.49
CA ILE A 7 0.12 -26.47 63.32
C ILE A 7 -0.25 -25.72 62.01
N LYS A 8 -1.39 -26.06 61.40
CA LYS A 8 -1.75 -25.76 60.00
C LYS A 8 -2.29 -24.34 59.79
N VAL A 9 -2.12 -23.85 58.55
CA VAL A 9 -2.75 -22.63 58.00
C VAL A 9 -4.24 -22.86 57.73
N ILE A 10 -5.07 -21.87 58.06
CA ILE A 10 -6.25 -21.47 57.27
C ILE A 10 -6.13 -19.94 57.10
N ALA A 11 -6.48 -19.42 55.92
CA ALA A 11 -6.11 -18.07 55.51
C ALA A 11 -6.77 -16.95 56.34
N SER A 12 -5.96 -16.10 56.94
CA SER A 12 -6.35 -14.79 57.45
C SER A 12 -5.89 -13.68 56.49
N SER A 13 -6.72 -12.65 56.33
CA SER A 13 -6.48 -11.53 55.42
C SER A 13 -5.23 -10.72 55.80
N LEU A 14 -4.48 -10.24 54.80
CA LEU A 14 -3.54 -9.14 54.96
C LEU A 14 -3.65 -8.18 53.76
N VAL A 15 -3.62 -6.88 54.03
CA VAL A 15 -3.81 -5.81 53.03
C VAL A 15 -2.47 -5.08 52.81
N ALA A 16 -2.24 -4.68 51.56
CA ALA A 16 -1.25 -3.71 51.12
C ALA A 16 0.23 -3.96 51.50
N ALA A 17 0.90 -4.75 50.65
CA ALA A 17 2.18 -4.32 50.10
C ALA A 17 1.99 -4.19 48.57
N SER A 18 1.33 -3.12 48.14
CA SER A 18 0.87 -2.94 46.75
C SER A 18 2.00 -2.57 45.79
N VAL A 19 2.95 -3.49 45.60
CA VAL A 19 3.76 -3.52 44.39
C VAL A 19 2.83 -3.97 43.27
N LEU A 20 2.18 -3.00 42.62
CA LEU A 20 1.73 -3.20 41.25
C LEU A 20 2.98 -3.35 40.39
N ALA A 21 3.50 -4.57 40.33
CA ALA A 21 4.18 -5.04 39.15
C ALA A 21 3.16 -4.88 38.02
N LEU A 22 3.32 -3.79 37.25
CA LEU A 22 2.69 -3.67 35.96
C LEU A 22 3.35 -4.75 35.09
N ASN A 23 2.81 -5.97 35.18
CA ASN A 23 2.78 -6.86 34.03
C ASN A 23 2.30 -5.96 32.89
N PRO A 24 3.10 -5.76 31.82
CA PRO A 24 2.53 -5.12 30.64
C PRO A 24 1.31 -5.96 30.27
N ILE A 25 0.21 -5.29 29.92
CA ILE A 25 -0.86 -5.97 29.19
C ILE A 25 -0.25 -6.25 27.83
N GLY A 26 0.47 -7.38 27.73
CA GLY A 26 0.86 -7.94 26.45
C GLY A 26 -0.42 -8.07 25.64
N ALA A 27 -0.40 -7.54 24.42
CA ALA A 27 -1.55 -7.57 23.54
C ALA A 27 -1.89 -9.04 23.27
N SER A 28 -2.86 -9.57 24.04
CA SER A 28 -3.34 -10.93 23.92
C SER A 28 -4.16 -11.00 22.64
N ALA A 29 -3.46 -11.23 21.53
CA ALA A 29 -3.94 -11.32 20.17
C ALA A 29 -5.06 -12.37 20.08
N GLU A 30 -6.30 -11.95 20.27
CA GLU A 30 -7.44 -12.85 20.46
C GLU A 30 -8.05 -13.22 19.10
N TRP A 31 -7.96 -14.51 18.75
CA TRP A 31 -8.58 -15.09 17.57
C TRP A 31 -10.10 -15.23 17.72
N LYS A 32 -10.85 -14.84 16.69
CA LYS A 32 -12.31 -14.81 16.62
C LYS A 32 -12.78 -15.28 15.24
N GLU A 33 -14.01 -15.77 15.16
CA GLU A 33 -14.63 -16.32 13.95
C GLU A 33 -16.10 -15.89 13.84
N ASP A 34 -16.57 -15.64 12.62
CA ASP A 34 -17.98 -15.48 12.27
C ASP A 34 -18.28 -16.10 10.89
N SER A 35 -19.45 -15.79 10.30
CA SER A 35 -19.84 -16.30 8.99
C SER A 35 -18.97 -15.84 7.80
N ASN A 36 -18.10 -14.86 8.00
CA ASN A 36 -17.24 -14.26 6.97
C ASN A 36 -15.79 -14.77 7.07
N GLY A 37 -15.38 -15.30 8.23
CA GLY A 37 -14.09 -15.95 8.44
C GLY A 37 -13.49 -15.67 9.82
N TRP A 38 -12.20 -15.96 9.94
CA TRP A 38 -11.40 -15.70 11.14
C TRP A 38 -10.84 -14.28 11.14
N TRP A 39 -10.67 -13.67 12.30
CA TRP A 39 -9.86 -12.46 12.50
C TRP A 39 -9.11 -12.52 13.83
N ASN A 40 -8.19 -11.57 14.02
CA ASN A 40 -7.45 -11.40 15.26
C ASN A 40 -7.58 -9.97 15.77
N SER A 41 -7.71 -9.78 17.08
CA SER A 41 -7.80 -8.46 17.71
C SER A 41 -6.69 -8.20 18.74
N GLU A 42 -5.91 -7.13 18.52
CA GLU A 42 -4.97 -6.57 19.48
C GLU A 42 -5.68 -5.46 20.29
N GLY A 43 -6.37 -5.87 21.36
CA GLY A 43 -7.17 -4.95 22.17
C GLY A 43 -8.43 -4.48 21.45
N SER A 44 -8.53 -3.17 21.17
CA SER A 44 -9.72 -2.53 20.56
C SER A 44 -9.67 -2.44 19.03
N LEU A 45 -8.65 -3.00 18.38
CA LEU A 45 -8.44 -2.95 16.93
C LEU A 45 -8.29 -4.36 16.35
N TRP A 46 -8.71 -4.55 15.12
CA TRP A 46 -8.46 -5.77 14.34
C TRP A 46 -7.16 -5.67 13.55
N SER A 47 -6.50 -6.80 13.34
CA SER A 47 -5.28 -6.90 12.53
C SER A 47 -5.57 -6.67 11.04
N VAL A 48 -4.63 -6.03 10.34
CA VAL A 48 -4.65 -5.80 8.88
C VAL A 48 -3.22 -5.95 8.35
N GLY A 49 -3.06 -6.55 7.17
CA GLY A 49 -1.76 -6.88 6.58
C GLY A 49 -1.08 -8.07 7.25
N TRP A 50 0.25 -8.16 7.10
CA TRP A 50 1.07 -9.19 7.70
C TRP A 50 1.22 -9.01 9.21
N LYS A 51 1.01 -10.10 9.97
CA LYS A 51 1.17 -10.16 11.43
C LYS A 51 1.81 -11.47 11.86
N GLU A 52 2.77 -11.40 12.79
CA GLU A 52 3.29 -12.56 13.50
C GLU A 52 2.48 -12.79 14.78
N ILE A 53 1.92 -13.98 14.94
CA ILE A 53 1.13 -14.41 16.09
C ILE A 53 1.63 -15.80 16.50
N ASP A 54 2.05 -15.95 17.77
CA ASP A 54 2.59 -17.19 18.34
C ASP A 54 3.70 -17.88 17.50
N GLY A 55 4.54 -17.08 16.83
CA GLY A 55 5.65 -17.56 15.99
C GLY A 55 5.24 -18.05 14.59
N LYS A 56 3.99 -17.80 14.18
CA LYS A 56 3.47 -18.00 12.82
C LYS A 56 3.10 -16.66 12.20
N TRP A 57 3.32 -16.52 10.89
CA TRP A 57 2.90 -15.34 10.13
C TRP A 57 1.54 -15.58 9.47
N TYR A 58 0.66 -14.60 9.56
CA TYR A 58 -0.68 -14.59 9.00
C TYR A 58 -0.89 -13.29 8.21
N TYR A 59 -1.76 -13.31 7.20
CA TYR A 59 -2.16 -12.11 6.48
C TYR A 59 -3.64 -11.82 6.69
N PHE A 60 -3.96 -10.58 7.07
CA PHE A 60 -5.32 -10.10 7.25
C PHE A 60 -5.69 -9.10 6.14
N ASN A 61 -6.84 -9.28 5.50
CA ASN A 61 -7.32 -8.38 4.46
C ASN A 61 -7.74 -7.01 5.03
N SER A 62 -8.10 -6.07 4.16
CA SER A 62 -8.52 -4.70 4.55
C SER A 62 -9.80 -4.64 5.39
N GLY A 63 -10.61 -5.71 5.41
CA GLY A 63 -11.75 -5.90 6.31
C GLY A 63 -11.39 -6.50 7.67
N GLY A 64 -10.13 -6.87 7.89
CA GLY A 64 -9.62 -7.47 9.12
C GLY A 64 -9.65 -9.00 9.16
N TYR A 65 -10.13 -9.67 8.12
CA TYR A 65 -10.25 -11.13 8.11
C TYR A 65 -8.98 -11.81 7.60
N MET A 66 -8.62 -12.92 8.25
CA MET A 66 -7.50 -13.80 7.90
C MET A 66 -7.71 -14.42 6.53
N VAL A 67 -6.70 -14.30 5.69
CA VAL A 67 -6.64 -14.96 4.37
C VAL A 67 -6.05 -16.36 4.53
N HIS A 68 -6.51 -17.33 3.72
CA HIS A 68 -6.02 -18.71 3.70
C HIS A 68 -6.09 -19.30 2.27
N ASP A 69 -5.47 -20.46 2.05
CA ASP A 69 -5.50 -21.24 0.79
C ASP A 69 -5.15 -20.44 -0.49
N THR A 70 -4.20 -19.50 -0.40
CA THR A 70 -3.82 -18.62 -1.51
C THR A 70 -2.37 -18.12 -1.37
N ILE A 71 -1.93 -17.24 -2.27
CA ILE A 71 -0.60 -16.63 -2.25
C ILE A 71 -0.76 -15.11 -2.06
N ILE A 72 -0.12 -14.55 -1.03
CA ILE A 72 -0.04 -13.10 -0.79
C ILE A 72 1.43 -12.67 -0.81
N ASP A 73 1.76 -11.61 -1.56
CA ASP A 73 3.14 -11.09 -1.72
C ASP A 73 4.19 -12.14 -2.13
N GLY A 74 3.76 -13.22 -2.79
CA GLY A 74 4.59 -14.37 -3.18
C GLY A 74 4.73 -15.47 -2.12
N TYR A 75 4.14 -15.29 -0.93
CA TYR A 75 4.14 -16.25 0.16
C TYR A 75 2.87 -17.12 0.15
N SER A 76 3.04 -18.44 0.10
CA SER A 76 1.93 -19.40 0.15
C SER A 76 1.34 -19.47 1.55
N ILE A 77 0.06 -19.12 1.67
CA ILE A 77 -0.73 -19.26 2.88
C ILE A 77 -1.42 -20.64 2.88
N GLY A 78 -1.27 -21.40 3.97
CA GLY A 78 -1.93 -22.69 4.15
C GLY A 78 -3.43 -22.55 4.45
N SER A 79 -4.11 -23.69 4.58
CA SER A 79 -5.52 -23.77 4.97
C SER A 79 -5.79 -23.37 6.43
N ASP A 80 -4.75 -23.28 7.26
CA ASP A 80 -4.82 -22.74 8.62
C ASP A 80 -4.51 -21.23 8.68
N GLY A 81 -4.43 -20.57 7.52
CA GLY A 81 -4.13 -19.14 7.38
C GLY A 81 -2.67 -18.75 7.67
N SER A 82 -1.80 -19.70 8.03
CA SER A 82 -0.40 -19.41 8.29
C SER A 82 0.47 -19.51 7.04
N TRP A 83 1.46 -18.64 6.91
CA TRP A 83 2.47 -18.73 5.87
C TRP A 83 3.29 -20.02 6.02
N ILE A 84 3.33 -20.81 4.94
CA ILE A 84 4.12 -22.02 4.82
C ILE A 84 5.61 -21.65 4.72
N GLN A 85 6.30 -21.62 5.87
CA GLN A 85 7.74 -21.38 5.95
C GLN A 85 8.54 -22.65 5.61
N ASP A 86 9.08 -22.67 4.40
CA ASP A 86 9.87 -23.78 3.84
C ASP A 86 11.17 -24.00 4.65
N THR A 87 11.16 -24.97 5.56
CA THR A 87 12.12 -25.06 6.68
C THR A 87 13.43 -25.75 6.28
N GLN A 88 14.16 -25.18 5.31
CA GLN A 88 15.39 -25.76 4.74
C GLN A 88 16.63 -25.67 5.65
N ASN A 89 16.61 -26.41 6.75
CA ASN A 89 17.82 -26.77 7.49
C ASN A 89 18.63 -27.83 6.72
N LYS A 90 19.83 -27.45 6.25
CA LYS A 90 20.72 -28.33 5.48
C LYS A 90 21.17 -29.57 6.26
N SER A 91 21.11 -30.73 5.61
CA SER A 91 22.04 -31.84 5.85
C SER A 91 22.22 -32.69 4.59
N SER A 92 23.34 -33.43 4.53
CA SER A 92 23.68 -34.51 3.57
C SER A 92 23.59 -34.23 2.05
N SER A 93 24.77 -33.87 1.50
CA SER A 93 25.43 -34.50 0.32
C SER A 93 24.74 -34.66 -1.05
N LEU A 94 25.36 -34.00 -2.05
CA LEU A 94 25.80 -34.54 -3.36
C LEU A 94 24.83 -35.39 -4.20
N GLY A 95 24.32 -34.80 -5.29
CA GLY A 95 23.68 -35.45 -6.42
C GLY A 95 23.41 -34.43 -7.54
N ASP A 96 23.49 -34.83 -8.81
CA ASP A 96 23.56 -33.91 -9.96
C ASP A 96 22.20 -33.41 -10.51
N ASP A 97 22.27 -32.37 -11.33
CA ASP A 97 21.30 -31.97 -12.37
C ASP A 97 19.81 -31.78 -12.01
N LYS A 98 19.53 -30.68 -11.30
CA LYS A 98 18.72 -29.57 -11.88
C LYS A 98 18.80 -28.29 -11.05
N LYS A 99 19.06 -27.16 -11.72
CA LYS A 99 19.17 -25.84 -11.08
C LYS A 99 17.78 -25.22 -10.85
N ASN A 100 17.02 -25.77 -9.90
CA ASN A 100 15.86 -25.08 -9.34
C ASN A 100 16.34 -23.81 -8.64
N ILE A 101 15.98 -22.64 -9.18
CA ILE A 101 16.31 -21.35 -8.57
C ILE A 101 15.24 -21.06 -7.52
N THR A 102 15.55 -21.31 -6.25
CA THR A 102 14.75 -20.83 -5.12
C THR A 102 14.91 -19.31 -5.03
N ILE A 103 13.99 -18.56 -5.62
CA ILE A 103 13.98 -17.09 -5.54
C ILE A 103 13.45 -16.70 -4.17
N ASN A 104 14.32 -16.18 -3.31
CA ASN A 104 13.93 -15.53 -2.07
C ASN A 104 13.54 -14.08 -2.40
N ASN A 105 12.24 -13.78 -2.52
CA ASN A 105 11.79 -12.47 -3.04
C ASN A 105 12.27 -11.24 -2.23
N SER A 106 12.68 -11.40 -0.97
CA SER A 106 13.33 -10.32 -0.19
C SER A 106 14.69 -9.87 -0.75
N THR A 107 15.29 -10.60 -1.68
CA THR A 107 16.57 -10.25 -2.33
C THR A 107 16.46 -9.89 -3.81
N PHE A 108 15.26 -9.85 -4.41
CA PHE A 108 15.10 -9.65 -5.87
C PHE A 108 15.81 -8.39 -6.37
N THR A 109 16.62 -8.58 -7.42
CA THR A 109 17.59 -7.60 -7.96
C THR A 109 17.25 -7.14 -9.38
N ILE A 110 17.88 -6.04 -9.81
CA ILE A 110 17.83 -5.64 -11.23
C ILE A 110 18.51 -6.68 -12.15
N ASP A 111 19.53 -7.42 -11.69
CA ASP A 111 20.19 -8.44 -12.51
C ASP A 111 19.25 -9.62 -12.81
N GLU A 112 18.37 -9.99 -11.87
CA GLU A 112 17.31 -10.97 -12.08
C GLU A 112 16.23 -10.42 -13.03
N LEU A 113 15.75 -9.19 -12.83
CA LEU A 113 14.82 -8.52 -13.75
C LEU A 113 15.36 -8.48 -15.19
N VAL A 114 16.59 -8.00 -15.36
CA VAL A 114 17.28 -7.90 -16.66
C VAL A 114 17.52 -9.28 -17.27
N SER A 115 17.82 -10.30 -16.46
CA SER A 115 17.96 -11.68 -16.95
C SER A 115 16.64 -12.23 -17.49
N ILE A 116 15.53 -12.01 -16.78
CA ILE A 116 14.20 -12.46 -17.21
C ILE A 116 13.75 -11.68 -18.46
N LEU A 117 13.88 -10.35 -18.47
CA LEU A 117 13.51 -9.53 -19.64
C LEU A 117 14.34 -9.89 -20.88
N LYS A 118 15.62 -10.25 -20.74
CA LYS A 118 16.44 -10.76 -21.86
C LYS A 118 15.98 -12.10 -22.43
N THR A 119 15.16 -12.88 -21.73
CA THR A 119 14.50 -14.08 -22.31
C THR A 119 13.28 -13.73 -23.18
N LYS A 120 12.80 -12.49 -23.11
CA LYS A 120 11.57 -12.00 -23.74
C LYS A 120 11.84 -10.97 -24.83
N PHE A 121 12.88 -10.15 -24.66
CA PHE A 121 13.22 -9.03 -25.53
C PHE A 121 14.68 -9.08 -25.99
N ASN A 122 14.90 -9.22 -27.29
CA ASN A 122 16.24 -9.38 -27.89
C ASN A 122 17.06 -8.08 -27.90
N ASN A 123 16.40 -6.91 -27.97
CA ASN A 123 17.01 -5.60 -28.16
C ASN A 123 17.22 -4.83 -26.85
N LEU A 124 17.19 -5.51 -25.69
CA LEU A 124 17.25 -4.88 -24.38
C LEU A 124 18.64 -4.32 -24.08
N THR A 125 18.71 -3.02 -23.79
CA THR A 125 19.93 -2.36 -23.26
C THR A 125 19.69 -1.83 -21.84
N VAL A 126 20.77 -1.70 -21.07
CA VAL A 126 20.75 -1.17 -19.69
C VAL A 126 21.84 -0.12 -19.56
N LYS A 127 21.53 1.02 -18.93
CA LYS A 127 22.47 2.12 -18.69
C LYS A 127 22.34 2.62 -17.26
N ASP A 128 23.47 2.92 -16.63
CA ASP A 128 23.50 3.80 -15.47
C ASP A 128 23.18 5.23 -15.91
N VAL A 129 22.39 5.95 -15.10
CA VAL A 129 21.89 7.30 -15.35
C VAL A 129 21.88 8.10 -14.05
N GLU A 130 21.77 9.42 -14.15
CA GLU A 130 21.76 10.31 -12.96
C GLU A 130 20.51 10.08 -12.09
N GLU A 131 20.63 10.42 -10.80
CA GLU A 131 19.55 10.37 -9.81
C GLU A 131 18.34 11.20 -10.28
N ASP A 132 17.12 10.74 -9.95
CA ASP A 132 15.86 11.42 -10.27
C ASP A 132 15.24 12.02 -8.99
N PHE A 133 13.90 12.10 -8.92
CA PHE A 133 13.18 12.42 -7.70
C PHE A 133 13.50 11.43 -6.55
N LEU A 134 13.51 10.11 -6.79
CA LEU A 134 13.88 9.12 -5.77
C LEU A 134 15.41 9.18 -5.46
N PRO A 135 15.80 9.30 -4.17
CA PRO A 135 17.20 9.49 -3.75
C PRO A 135 17.98 8.16 -3.69
N THR A 136 18.12 7.50 -4.84
CA THR A 136 18.67 6.13 -4.93
C THR A 136 19.33 5.85 -6.28
N THR A 137 20.00 4.70 -6.43
CA THR A 137 20.71 4.35 -7.67
C THR A 137 19.72 4.12 -8.81
N ARG A 138 19.82 4.91 -9.88
CA ARG A 138 18.94 4.81 -11.05
C ARG A 138 19.62 4.10 -12.23
N LYS A 139 18.92 3.16 -12.84
CA LYS A 139 19.27 2.53 -14.11
C LYS A 139 18.12 2.66 -15.10
N LEU A 140 18.44 2.92 -16.36
CA LEU A 140 17.49 2.96 -17.47
C LEU A 140 17.59 1.64 -18.25
N ILE A 141 16.48 0.93 -18.38
CA ILE A 141 16.32 -0.20 -19.30
C ILE A 141 15.60 0.33 -20.54
N THR A 142 16.16 0.09 -21.72
CA THR A 142 15.54 0.45 -23.00
C THR A 142 15.25 -0.80 -23.80
N ILE A 143 14.02 -0.94 -24.30
CA ILE A 143 13.53 -2.05 -25.12
C ILE A 143 12.97 -1.47 -26.40
N ASP A 144 13.68 -1.64 -27.51
CA ASP A 144 13.39 -0.90 -28.76
C ASP A 144 13.36 0.62 -28.49
N ASP A 145 12.21 1.30 -28.65
CA ASP A 145 12.04 2.73 -28.32
C ASP A 145 11.43 2.95 -26.91
N GLU A 146 11.04 1.90 -26.19
CA GLU A 146 10.38 1.96 -24.88
C GLU A 146 11.39 2.11 -23.74
N SER A 147 11.05 2.91 -22.72
CA SER A 147 11.93 3.26 -21.60
C SER A 147 11.34 2.89 -20.25
N ILE A 148 12.05 2.03 -19.50
CA ILE A 148 11.70 1.55 -18.16
C ILE A 148 12.78 2.06 -17.19
N THR A 149 12.41 2.88 -16.21
CA THR A 149 13.34 3.30 -15.14
C THR A 149 13.32 2.27 -14.02
N VAL A 150 14.50 1.90 -13.51
CA VAL A 150 14.66 1.05 -12.33
C VAL A 150 15.45 1.79 -11.27
N TYR A 151 14.90 1.81 -10.05
CA TYR A 151 15.46 2.41 -8.86
C TYR A 151 15.94 1.28 -7.93
N VAL A 152 17.22 1.29 -7.54
CA VAL A 152 17.91 0.16 -6.91
C VAL A 152 18.43 0.54 -5.53
N TYR A 153 17.86 -0.08 -4.50
CA TYR A 153 18.10 0.23 -3.08
C TYR A 153 19.09 -0.74 -2.41
N ASN A 154 19.69 -0.32 -1.29
CA ASN A 154 20.56 -1.19 -0.50
C ASN A 154 19.74 -2.23 0.29
N GLY A 155 18.56 -1.84 0.77
CA GLY A 155 17.64 -2.69 1.52
C GLY A 155 16.17 -2.54 1.08
N ASN A 156 15.36 -3.55 1.41
CA ASN A 156 13.91 -3.52 1.17
C ASN A 156 13.21 -2.42 2.00
N GLU A 157 13.69 -2.11 3.21
CA GLU A 157 13.14 -1.06 4.08
C GLU A 157 13.22 0.35 3.46
N GLU A 158 14.34 0.68 2.81
CA GLU A 158 14.51 1.95 2.08
C GLU A 158 13.52 2.04 0.91
N MET A 159 13.36 0.93 0.20
CA MET A 159 12.46 0.78 -0.95
C MET A 159 10.99 0.92 -0.54
N GLU A 160 10.56 0.23 0.52
CA GLU A 160 9.19 0.27 1.03
C GLU A 160 8.80 1.66 1.56
N LYS A 161 9.76 2.40 2.14
CA LYS A 161 9.56 3.79 2.55
C LYS A 161 9.24 4.70 1.35
N ASP A 162 10.02 4.62 0.28
CA ASP A 162 9.78 5.42 -0.93
C ASP A 162 8.53 4.95 -1.70
N ALA A 163 8.25 3.66 -1.73
CA ALA A 163 6.99 3.13 -2.26
C ALA A 163 5.78 3.67 -1.49
N THR A 164 5.86 3.76 -0.15
CA THR A 164 4.83 4.37 0.70
C THR A 164 4.65 5.86 0.39
N ASN A 165 5.74 6.60 0.18
CA ASN A 165 5.66 8.01 -0.25
C ASN A 165 4.96 8.16 -1.59
N LEU A 166 5.29 7.32 -2.58
CA LEU A 166 4.65 7.28 -3.89
C LEU A 166 3.16 6.93 -3.82
N ILE A 167 2.75 6.02 -2.93
CA ILE A 167 1.33 5.67 -2.71
C ILE A 167 0.57 6.88 -2.16
N ASN A 168 1.07 7.50 -1.08
CA ASN A 168 0.44 8.65 -0.43
C ASN A 168 0.26 9.83 -1.39
N ASN A 169 1.21 10.01 -2.31
CA ASN A 169 1.28 11.11 -3.26
C ASN A 169 0.86 10.70 -4.70
N ASN A 170 0.24 9.53 -4.88
CA ASN A 170 -0.30 9.02 -6.16
C ASN A 170 0.68 9.13 -7.35
N GLY A 171 1.93 8.71 -7.14
CA GLY A 171 3.00 8.72 -8.16
C GLY A 171 3.73 10.05 -8.33
N SER A 172 3.33 11.09 -7.59
CA SER A 172 4.18 12.23 -7.29
C SER A 172 5.21 11.86 -6.21
N TYR A 173 6.30 12.62 -6.15
CA TYR A 173 7.24 12.58 -5.04
C TYR A 173 7.53 14.00 -4.54
N GLU A 174 7.58 14.15 -3.23
CA GLU A 174 7.89 15.40 -2.55
C GLU A 174 9.33 15.30 -2.02
N LYS A 175 10.27 15.99 -2.67
CA LYS A 175 11.70 15.99 -2.30
C LYS A 175 11.99 17.24 -1.48
N THR A 176 12.30 17.08 -0.19
CA THR A 176 12.84 18.19 0.60
C THR A 176 14.28 18.47 0.18
N LEU A 177 14.53 19.65 -0.37
CA LEU A 177 15.86 20.12 -0.75
C LEU A 177 16.72 20.43 0.47
N ALA A 178 18.05 20.51 0.29
CA ALA A 178 19.01 20.77 1.36
C ALA A 178 18.87 22.15 2.04
N ASN A 179 18.06 23.06 1.48
CA ASN A 179 17.69 24.35 2.06
C ASN A 179 16.37 24.30 2.87
N GLY A 180 15.67 23.15 2.90
CA GLY A 180 14.39 22.96 3.57
C GLY A 180 13.15 23.20 2.71
N GLU A 181 13.29 23.48 1.41
CA GLU A 181 12.14 23.64 0.50
C GLU A 181 11.58 22.27 0.06
N GLU A 182 10.26 22.09 0.15
CA GLU A 182 9.55 20.91 -0.37
C GLU A 182 9.24 21.12 -1.86
N VAL A 183 9.82 20.29 -2.74
CA VAL A 183 9.57 20.33 -4.19
C VAL A 183 8.74 19.12 -4.62
N VAL A 184 7.58 19.40 -5.23
CA VAL A 184 6.70 18.40 -5.86
C VAL A 184 7.21 18.11 -7.28
N CYS A 185 7.69 16.91 -7.54
CA CYS A 185 8.19 16.51 -8.87
C CYS A 185 7.07 15.91 -9.74
N LEU A 186 6.38 16.75 -10.52
CA LEU A 186 5.39 16.31 -11.52
C LEU A 186 5.34 17.24 -12.76
N ASP A 187 5.56 16.65 -13.95
CA ASP A 187 4.80 16.96 -15.17
C ASP A 187 4.90 15.73 -16.12
N TRP A 188 3.94 14.81 -16.03
CA TRP A 188 3.94 13.57 -16.83
C TRP A 188 2.84 13.61 -17.90
N THR A 189 3.22 13.41 -19.16
CA THR A 189 2.27 13.28 -20.29
C THR A 189 1.37 12.04 -20.19
N TYR A 190 1.87 10.98 -19.53
CA TYR A 190 1.17 9.71 -19.30
C TYR A 190 1.35 9.27 -17.84
N ALA A 191 0.34 8.63 -17.25
CA ALA A 191 0.42 8.21 -15.86
C ALA A 191 1.48 7.08 -15.68
N PRO A 192 2.45 7.23 -14.77
CA PRO A 192 3.50 6.22 -14.57
C PRO A 192 2.96 4.98 -13.84
N HIS A 193 3.21 3.80 -14.41
CA HIS A 193 3.04 2.51 -13.74
C HIS A 193 4.25 2.20 -12.86
N PHE A 194 4.03 1.99 -11.57
CA PHE A 194 5.07 1.64 -10.59
C PHE A 194 4.86 0.23 -10.03
N TYR A 195 5.91 -0.59 -10.12
CA TYR A 195 6.00 -1.95 -9.59
C TYR A 195 7.12 -2.05 -8.57
N LYS A 196 7.05 -2.98 -7.60
CA LYS A 196 8.12 -3.21 -6.61
C LYS A 196 8.36 -4.70 -6.38
N ASN A 197 9.62 -5.11 -6.26
CA ASN A 197 9.99 -6.45 -5.81
C ASN A 197 11.39 -6.41 -5.16
N GLY A 198 11.58 -7.12 -4.04
CA GLY A 198 12.84 -7.17 -3.31
C GLY A 198 13.44 -5.81 -2.97
N LYS A 199 14.45 -5.41 -3.74
CA LYS A 199 15.22 -4.15 -3.55
C LYS A 199 15.04 -3.14 -4.68
N ILE A 200 14.05 -3.31 -5.55
CA ILE A 200 13.82 -2.40 -6.68
C ILE A 200 12.39 -1.84 -6.74
N ILE A 201 12.28 -0.58 -7.15
CA ILE A 201 11.08 0.01 -7.74
C ILE A 201 11.31 0.14 -9.24
N VAL A 202 10.30 -0.18 -10.03
CA VAL A 202 10.33 -0.09 -11.50
C VAL A 202 9.21 0.83 -11.95
N GLN A 203 9.56 1.86 -12.71
CA GLN A 203 8.64 2.84 -13.30
C GLN A 203 8.60 2.67 -14.81
N TYR A 204 7.41 2.57 -15.38
CA TYR A 204 7.18 2.54 -16.82
C TYR A 204 6.06 3.51 -17.20
N CYS A 205 6.32 4.38 -18.19
CA CYS A 205 5.43 5.50 -18.55
C CYS A 205 4.84 5.38 -19.97
N GLY A 206 4.80 4.17 -20.52
CA GLY A 206 4.24 3.88 -21.85
C GLY A 206 3.09 2.88 -21.81
N GLU A 207 2.47 2.64 -22.97
CA GLU A 207 1.24 1.82 -23.09
C GLU A 207 1.50 0.41 -23.69
N ASN A 208 2.77 -0.02 -23.81
CA ASN A 208 3.11 -1.29 -24.45
C ASN A 208 2.59 -2.49 -23.63
N LYS A 209 1.49 -3.08 -24.11
CA LYS A 209 0.77 -4.16 -23.42
C LYS A 209 1.64 -5.37 -23.09
N THR A 210 2.63 -5.69 -23.93
CA THR A 210 3.57 -6.79 -23.66
C THR A 210 4.47 -6.46 -22.47
N ILE A 211 5.04 -5.24 -22.45
CA ILE A 211 5.87 -4.76 -21.33
C ILE A 211 5.03 -4.69 -20.05
N LEU A 212 3.82 -4.14 -20.10
CA LEU A 212 2.91 -4.08 -18.95
C LEU A 212 2.57 -5.47 -18.39
N SER A 213 2.24 -6.43 -19.25
CA SER A 213 1.94 -7.80 -18.83
C SER A 213 3.16 -8.53 -18.27
N ASP A 214 4.35 -8.28 -18.83
CA ASP A 214 5.59 -8.93 -18.39
C ASP A 214 6.12 -8.33 -17.09
N LEU A 215 6.09 -7.01 -16.92
CA LEU A 215 6.40 -6.36 -15.65
C LEU A 215 5.44 -6.84 -14.55
N LYS A 216 4.14 -6.93 -14.84
CA LYS A 216 3.13 -7.47 -13.91
C LYS A 216 3.40 -8.94 -13.54
N ALA A 217 3.84 -9.76 -14.50
CA ALA A 217 4.19 -11.16 -14.25
C ALA A 217 5.52 -11.37 -13.49
N ILE A 218 6.44 -10.39 -13.52
CA ILE A 218 7.78 -10.48 -12.88
C ILE A 218 7.80 -9.79 -11.50
N LEU A 219 7.02 -8.73 -11.34
CA LEU A 219 7.09 -7.81 -10.20
C LEU A 219 5.78 -7.73 -9.39
N GLY A 220 4.72 -8.42 -9.83
CA GLY A 220 3.40 -8.36 -9.21
C GLY A 220 2.58 -7.15 -9.67
N GLU A 221 1.55 -6.82 -8.89
CA GLU A 221 0.63 -5.72 -9.19
C GLU A 221 1.31 -4.34 -9.15
N THR A 222 0.79 -3.37 -9.92
CA THR A 222 1.28 -1.99 -9.78
C THR A 222 0.81 -1.44 -8.44
N PHE A 223 1.71 -0.90 -7.63
CA PHE A 223 1.34 -0.26 -6.37
C PHE A 223 0.89 1.20 -6.55
N VAL A 224 1.25 1.80 -7.70
CA VAL A 224 0.72 3.06 -8.22
C VAL A 224 0.62 2.94 -9.75
N GLY A 225 -0.43 3.52 -10.35
CA GLY A 225 -0.50 3.75 -11.80
C GLY A 225 -1.47 2.85 -12.58
N GLU A 226 -2.07 1.81 -11.99
CA GLU A 226 -3.21 1.15 -12.64
C GLU A 226 -4.37 2.15 -12.84
N PRO A 227 -5.02 2.17 -14.02
CA PRO A 227 -6.40 2.62 -14.15
C PRO A 227 -7.31 1.61 -13.44
N LYS A 228 -7.33 1.74 -12.10
CA LYS A 228 -8.00 0.84 -11.14
C LYS A 228 -9.40 0.44 -11.62
N SER A 229 -9.66 -0.86 -11.72
CA SER A 229 -10.86 -1.37 -12.39
C SER A 229 -12.17 -0.86 -11.74
N SER A 230 -13.14 -0.50 -12.57
CA SER A 230 -14.28 0.39 -12.24
C SER A 230 -15.35 -0.17 -11.28
N ASN A 231 -15.16 -1.38 -10.75
CA ASN A 231 -16.25 -2.13 -10.10
C ASN A 231 -16.19 -2.20 -8.57
N GLU A 232 -15.06 -1.82 -7.94
CA GLU A 232 -14.90 -1.90 -6.48
C GLU A 232 -14.46 -0.61 -5.78
N GLN A 233 -14.01 0.41 -6.53
CA GLN A 233 -13.55 1.66 -5.93
C GLN A 233 -14.65 2.71 -5.86
N ASP A 234 -14.88 3.18 -4.63
CA ASP A 234 -15.78 4.29 -4.36
C ASP A 234 -15.21 5.58 -4.97
N VAL A 235 -15.96 6.23 -5.85
CA VAL A 235 -15.50 7.47 -6.51
C VAL A 235 -15.28 8.62 -5.51
N ARG A 236 -15.79 8.52 -4.27
CA ARG A 236 -15.39 9.42 -3.17
C ARG A 236 -13.92 9.24 -2.78
N GLU A 237 -13.38 8.02 -2.79
CA GLU A 237 -11.94 7.79 -2.59
C GLU A 237 -11.12 8.35 -3.77
N ILE A 238 -11.59 8.10 -4.99
CA ILE A 238 -10.92 8.59 -6.21
C ILE A 238 -10.89 10.13 -6.25
N ALA A 239 -11.99 10.78 -5.85
CA ALA A 239 -12.09 12.23 -5.74
C ALA A 239 -11.23 12.78 -4.59
N TYR A 240 -11.31 12.19 -3.40
CA TYR A 240 -10.53 12.60 -2.24
C TYR A 240 -9.02 12.53 -2.50
N ASN A 241 -8.56 11.49 -3.19
CA ASN A 241 -7.13 11.33 -3.49
C ASN A 241 -6.60 12.38 -4.48
N GLN A 242 -7.46 12.94 -5.34
CA GLN A 242 -7.11 14.06 -6.24
C GLN A 242 -7.08 15.44 -5.57
N LEU A 243 -7.60 15.58 -4.34
CA LEU A 243 -7.54 16.84 -3.59
C LEU A 243 -6.09 17.22 -3.21
N THR A 244 -5.81 18.51 -3.12
CA THR A 244 -4.50 18.99 -2.64
C THR A 244 -4.30 18.66 -1.15
N SER A 245 -3.04 18.60 -0.73
CA SER A 245 -2.65 18.42 0.68
C SER A 245 -3.20 19.51 1.61
N LYS A 246 -3.60 20.68 1.08
CA LYS A 246 -4.26 21.76 1.82
C LYS A 246 -5.75 21.48 2.05
N GLU A 247 -6.45 20.93 1.07
CA GLU A 247 -7.87 20.57 1.15
C GLU A 247 -8.07 19.30 1.99
N LYS A 248 -7.20 18.30 1.82
CA LYS A 248 -7.18 17.11 2.69
C LYS A 248 -7.01 17.50 4.17
N LYS A 249 -6.15 18.48 4.48
CA LYS A 249 -5.98 19.04 5.84
C LYS A 249 -7.17 19.83 6.37
N SER A 250 -8.12 20.26 5.53
CA SER A 250 -9.33 20.97 5.94
C SER A 250 -10.57 20.06 6.05
N ILE A 251 -10.52 18.84 5.53
CA ILE A 251 -11.59 17.84 5.66
C ILE A 251 -11.66 17.28 7.10
N LYS A 252 -12.89 16.96 7.53
CA LYS A 252 -13.23 16.37 8.82
C LYS A 252 -13.53 14.89 8.63
N GLY A 253 -12.55 14.04 8.90
CA GLY A 253 -12.66 12.60 8.75
C GLY A 253 -11.89 12.10 7.53
N THR A 254 -12.55 11.29 6.70
CA THR A 254 -11.96 10.57 5.57
C THR A 254 -12.83 10.69 4.33
N TRP A 255 -12.43 10.07 3.21
CA TRP A 255 -13.28 9.98 2.02
C TRP A 255 -14.64 9.30 2.28
N LYS A 256 -14.72 8.40 3.28
CA LYS A 256 -15.95 7.66 3.63
C LYS A 256 -17.04 8.56 4.20
N ASP A 257 -16.64 9.70 4.78
CA ASP A 257 -17.50 10.73 5.35
C ASP A 257 -18.08 11.69 4.30
N GLY A 258 -17.58 11.63 3.05
CA GLY A 258 -18.13 12.40 1.94
C GLY A 258 -19.48 11.89 1.46
N THR A 259 -20.36 12.78 1.02
CA THR A 259 -21.61 12.43 0.31
C THR A 259 -21.38 12.37 -1.20
N ILE A 260 -22.28 11.71 -1.92
CA ILE A 260 -22.21 11.59 -3.39
C ILE A 260 -23.61 11.69 -4.01
N THR A 261 -23.72 12.50 -5.07
CA THR A 261 -24.92 12.66 -5.90
C THR A 261 -24.51 12.58 -7.38
N LYS A 262 -25.40 12.09 -8.25
CA LYS A 262 -25.28 12.23 -9.71
C LYS A 262 -26.17 13.37 -10.20
N MET A 263 -25.66 14.22 -11.07
CA MET A 263 -26.41 15.39 -11.58
C MET A 263 -25.96 15.81 -12.99
N THR A 264 -26.80 16.53 -13.73
CA THR A 264 -26.42 17.13 -15.03
C THR A 264 -25.73 18.47 -14.81
N LEU A 265 -24.46 18.58 -15.17
CA LEU A 265 -23.64 19.76 -14.90
C LEU A 265 -24.14 21.00 -15.66
N GLN A 266 -24.31 22.12 -14.96
CA GLN A 266 -24.56 23.45 -15.52
C GLN A 266 -23.35 24.36 -15.25
N GLU A 267 -23.07 25.30 -16.14
CA GLU A 267 -21.95 26.24 -15.98
C GLU A 267 -22.08 27.15 -14.73
N SER A 268 -23.30 27.34 -14.21
CA SER A 268 -23.56 28.09 -12.98
C SER A 268 -23.32 27.31 -11.68
N MET A 269 -23.04 26.01 -11.73
CA MET A 269 -22.92 25.15 -10.54
C MET A 269 -21.58 25.22 -9.82
N GLY A 270 -20.58 25.95 -10.35
CA GLY A 270 -19.26 25.98 -9.76
C GLY A 270 -18.19 26.65 -10.60
N ASN A 271 -16.95 26.55 -10.16
CA ASN A 271 -15.78 26.85 -10.98
C ASN A 271 -15.40 25.60 -11.80
N ILE A 272 -15.83 25.57 -13.06
CA ILE A 272 -15.69 24.41 -13.95
C ILE A 272 -14.39 24.51 -14.76
N SER A 273 -13.44 23.61 -14.51
CA SER A 273 -12.16 23.55 -15.22
C SER A 273 -12.31 22.84 -16.58
N ASP A 274 -13.07 21.75 -16.66
CA ASP A 274 -13.39 21.07 -17.92
C ASP A 274 -14.84 21.34 -18.36
N LYS A 275 -15.00 22.38 -19.20
CA LYS A 275 -16.30 22.77 -19.74
C LYS A 275 -16.89 21.76 -20.74
N SER A 276 -16.14 20.74 -21.18
CA SER A 276 -16.68 19.68 -22.05
C SER A 276 -17.73 18.80 -21.35
N TYR A 277 -17.88 18.92 -20.03
CA TYR A 277 -18.90 18.23 -19.23
C TYR A 277 -20.18 19.02 -19.01
N VAL A 278 -20.26 20.30 -19.41
CA VAL A 278 -21.49 21.08 -19.28
C VAL A 278 -22.59 20.43 -20.14
N GLY A 279 -23.75 20.13 -19.53
CA GLY A 279 -24.84 19.38 -20.13
C GLY A 279 -24.71 17.85 -20.05
N LYS A 280 -23.62 17.30 -19.50
CA LYS A 280 -23.45 15.85 -19.23
C LYS A 280 -23.77 15.49 -17.78
N GLU A 281 -24.01 14.21 -17.52
CA GLU A 281 -24.08 13.67 -16.15
C GLU A 281 -22.67 13.62 -15.52
N VAL A 282 -22.56 14.08 -14.28
CA VAL A 282 -21.34 14.13 -13.48
C VAL A 282 -21.62 13.63 -12.05
N TYR A 283 -20.58 13.20 -11.34
CA TYR A 283 -20.64 13.05 -9.89
C TYR A 283 -20.43 14.42 -9.23
N SER A 284 -21.23 14.71 -8.21
CA SER A 284 -21.00 15.78 -7.24
C SER A 284 -20.74 15.14 -5.89
N ILE A 285 -19.60 15.48 -5.27
CA ILE A 285 -19.10 14.84 -4.06
C ILE A 285 -18.73 15.93 -3.05
N SER A 286 -19.44 15.98 -1.93
CA SER A 286 -19.19 16.94 -0.85
C SER A 286 -18.51 16.26 0.33
N PHE A 287 -17.33 16.74 0.72
CA PHE A 287 -16.63 16.28 1.92
C PHE A 287 -16.85 17.26 3.08
N PRO A 288 -17.23 16.81 4.28
CA PRO A 288 -17.37 17.69 5.44
C PRO A 288 -16.02 18.27 5.84
N MET A 289 -15.99 19.53 6.26
CA MET A 289 -14.79 20.27 6.65
C MET A 289 -14.72 20.51 8.17
N ASN A 290 -13.50 20.70 8.68
CA ASN A 290 -13.21 20.97 10.07
C ASN A 290 -13.27 22.49 10.38
N VAL A 291 -14.33 23.16 9.92
CA VAL A 291 -14.56 24.60 10.06
C VAL A 291 -15.87 24.89 10.80
N LYS A 292 -15.99 26.10 11.37
CA LYS A 292 -17.17 26.54 12.15
C LYS A 292 -18.10 27.51 11.40
N PHE A 293 -17.88 27.67 10.09
CA PHE A 293 -18.64 28.56 9.22
C PHE A 293 -19.32 27.75 8.12
N ILE A 294 -20.42 28.27 7.58
CA ILE A 294 -21.21 27.66 6.50
C ILE A 294 -20.79 28.36 5.18
N PRO A 295 -20.61 27.63 4.06
CA PRO A 295 -20.65 26.17 3.94
C PRO A 295 -19.50 25.49 4.70
N ASN A 296 -19.82 24.42 5.43
CA ASN A 296 -18.87 23.63 6.22
C ASN A 296 -18.42 22.36 5.47
N GLU A 297 -18.45 22.37 4.15
CA GLU A 297 -18.11 21.26 3.26
C GLU A 297 -17.34 21.78 2.04
N ILE A 298 -16.65 20.89 1.33
CA ILE A 298 -16.03 21.16 0.02
C ILE A 298 -16.65 20.25 -1.04
N CYS A 299 -17.26 20.85 -2.07
CA CYS A 299 -17.87 20.13 -3.19
C CYS A 299 -16.89 20.02 -4.36
N VAL A 300 -16.60 18.81 -4.82
CA VAL A 300 -15.89 18.55 -6.08
C VAL A 300 -16.80 17.91 -7.10
N LEU A 301 -16.62 18.30 -8.36
CA LEU A 301 -17.34 17.79 -9.52
C LEU A 301 -16.41 16.85 -10.28
N VAL A 302 -16.88 15.64 -10.57
CA VAL A 302 -16.06 14.55 -11.12
C VAL A 302 -16.73 13.92 -12.35
N GLY A 303 -15.97 13.79 -13.44
CA GLY A 303 -16.47 13.15 -14.67
C GLY A 303 -16.79 11.67 -14.46
N ILE A 304 -17.93 11.19 -14.96
CA ILE A 304 -18.40 9.81 -14.72
C ILE A 304 -17.58 8.76 -15.50
N ASP A 305 -17.05 9.14 -16.65
CA ASP A 305 -16.22 8.35 -17.55
C ASP A 305 -14.71 8.47 -17.24
N SER A 306 -14.25 9.68 -16.94
CA SER A 306 -12.83 9.96 -16.66
C SER A 306 -12.42 9.80 -15.20
N TYR A 307 -13.38 9.84 -14.27
CA TYR A 307 -13.17 9.88 -12.81
C TYR A 307 -12.25 11.03 -12.33
N LYS A 308 -12.00 12.05 -13.18
CA LYS A 308 -11.17 13.22 -12.85
C LYS A 308 -12.00 14.34 -12.25
N ILE A 309 -11.40 15.14 -11.35
CA ILE A 309 -11.98 16.42 -10.91
C ILE A 309 -12.03 17.39 -12.11
N ILE A 310 -13.24 17.79 -12.47
CA ILE A 310 -13.58 18.69 -13.61
C ILE A 310 -14.07 20.07 -13.14
N GLY A 311 -14.12 20.30 -11.82
CA GLY A 311 -14.46 21.58 -11.22
C GLY A 311 -14.73 21.49 -9.72
N TYR A 312 -14.94 22.64 -9.10
CA TYR A 312 -15.37 22.76 -7.70
C TYR A 312 -16.78 23.33 -7.68
N GLY A 313 -17.70 22.63 -7.02
CA GLY A 313 -19.10 23.05 -6.92
C GLY A 313 -19.26 24.23 -5.96
N TYR A 314 -20.18 25.14 -6.28
CA TYR A 314 -20.70 26.05 -5.29
C TYR A 314 -21.65 25.30 -4.35
N LEU A 315 -21.69 25.72 -3.09
CA LEU A 315 -22.56 25.21 -2.05
C LEU A 315 -23.51 26.35 -1.65
N ASP A 316 -24.81 26.03 -1.59
CA ASP A 316 -25.90 26.95 -1.23
C ASP A 316 -25.96 27.25 0.29
#